data_AF-X5MNZ4-F1
#
_entry.id   AF-X5MNZ4-F1
#
_cell.length_a   1.000
_cell.length_b   1.000
_cell.length_c   1.000
_cell.angle_alpha   90.00
_cell.angle_beta   90.00
_cell.angle_gamma   90.00
#
_symmetry.space_group_name_H-M   'P 1'
#
loop_
_entity.id
_entity.type
_entity.pdbx_description
1 polymer ?
#
loop_
_entity_poly.entity_id
_entity_poly.type
_entity_poly.pdbx_seq_one_letter_code
_entity_poly.pdbx_strand_id
1 'polypeptide(L)'
;MRAFVSHQFNVSVDELVSAQRGSSAACHARQVAMYLTHVVFGVTLTSVGDEFGRDRSTVSHACRKVEWSRDDVVFDQLLSRLEWQLRAATGKEV
;
A
#
# COMPACT_ATOMS: atom_id res chain seq x y z
N MET A 1 6.15 -2.29 -6.42
CA MET A 1 5.19 -2.33 -5.29
C MET A 1 4.29 -3.57 -5.30
N ARG A 2 3.50 -3.81 -6.35
CA ARG A 2 2.43 -4.83 -6.37
C ARG A 2 2.89 -6.24 -5.99
N ALA A 3 4.00 -6.72 -6.56
CA ALA A 3 4.54 -8.05 -6.25
C ALA A 3 4.96 -8.21 -4.78
N PHE A 4 5.56 -7.16 -4.20
CA PHE A 4 5.94 -7.14 -2.79
C PHE A 4 4.70 -7.29 -1.89
N VAL A 5 3.67 -6.47 -2.11
CA VAL A 5 2.44 -6.52 -1.31
C VAL A 5 1.66 -7.82 -1.54
N SER A 6 1.58 -8.29 -2.79
CA SER A 6 0.96 -9.57 -3.14
C SER A 6 1.54 -10.72 -2.30
N HIS A 7 2.87 -10.79 -2.19
CA HIS A 7 3.55 -11.79 -1.37
C HIS A 7 3.26 -11.61 0.14
N GLN A 8 3.26 -10.38 0.65
CA GLN A 8 3.07 -10.14 2.09
C GLN A 8 1.64 -10.42 2.57
N PHE A 9 0.64 -10.17 1.72
CA PHE A 9 -0.78 -10.30 2.06
C PHE A 9 -1.42 -11.57 1.49
N ASN A 10 -0.65 -12.41 0.80
CA ASN A 10 -1.12 -13.63 0.12
C ASN A 10 -2.34 -13.37 -0.78
N VAL A 11 -2.27 -12.30 -1.57
CA VAL A 11 -3.28 -11.93 -2.57
C VAL A 11 -2.64 -11.93 -3.95
N SER A 12 -3.40 -12.20 -5.01
CA SER A 12 -2.86 -12.16 -6.36
C SER A 12 -2.54 -10.72 -6.80
N VAL A 13 -1.55 -10.56 -7.69
CA VAL A 13 -1.27 -9.25 -8.30
C VAL A 13 -2.47 -8.73 -9.09
N ASP A 14 -3.25 -9.64 -9.69
CA ASP A 14 -4.47 -9.32 -10.44
C ASP A 14 -5.53 -8.69 -9.54
N GLU A 15 -5.73 -9.25 -8.34
CA GLU A 15 -6.61 -8.68 -7.32
C GLU A 15 -6.17 -7.28 -6.85
N LEU A 16 -4.87 -6.96 -6.91
CA LEU A 16 -4.34 -5.64 -6.56
C LEU A 16 -4.57 -4.58 -7.64
N VAL A 17 -4.79 -4.97 -8.90
CA VAL A 17 -5.04 -4.04 -10.01
C VAL A 17 -6.47 -4.07 -10.50
N SER A 18 -7.27 -5.05 -10.07
CA SER A 18 -8.67 -5.17 -10.44
C SER A 18 -9.44 -3.89 -10.12
N ALA A 19 -10.26 -3.46 -11.07
CA ALA A 19 -11.20 -2.35 -10.90
C ALA A 19 -12.29 -2.68 -9.86
N GLN A 20 -12.59 -3.97 -9.67
CA GLN A 20 -13.55 -4.43 -8.69
C GLN A 20 -13.00 -4.29 -7.27
N ARG A 21 -13.91 -4.20 -6.28
CA ARG A 21 -13.51 -4.10 -4.88
C ARG A 21 -12.79 -5.36 -4.40
N GLY A 22 -13.15 -6.53 -4.95
CA GLY A 22 -12.58 -7.83 -4.58
C GLY A 22 -12.89 -8.22 -3.13
N SER A 23 -12.10 -9.16 -2.61
CA SER A 23 -12.16 -9.59 -1.21
C SER A 23 -11.74 -8.45 -0.26
N SER A 24 -12.12 -8.57 1.03
CA SER A 24 -11.65 -7.63 2.06
C SER A 24 -10.12 -7.61 2.14
N ALA A 25 -9.48 -8.79 2.02
CA ALA A 25 -8.04 -8.94 2.00
C ALA A 25 -7.40 -8.21 0.80
N ALA A 26 -7.91 -8.40 -0.41
CA ALA A 26 -7.43 -7.71 -1.61
C ALA A 26 -7.59 -6.19 -1.51
N CYS A 27 -8.72 -5.73 -0.95
CA CYS A 27 -8.98 -4.32 -0.73
C CYS A 27 -7.99 -3.70 0.26
N HIS A 28 -7.75 -4.38 1.38
CA HIS A 28 -6.79 -3.94 2.38
C HIS A 28 -5.36 -3.93 1.83
N ALA A 29 -4.95 -4.99 1.13
CA ALA A 29 -3.64 -5.07 0.49
C ALA A 29 -3.42 -3.93 -0.53
N ARG A 30 -4.43 -3.59 -1.34
CA ARG A 30 -4.36 -2.41 -2.25
C ARG A 30 -4.15 -1.10 -1.49
N GLN A 31 -4.86 -0.91 -0.39
CA GLN A 31 -4.73 0.31 0.42
C GLN A 31 -3.31 0.44 0.97
N VAL A 32 -2.76 -0.67 1.48
CA VAL A 32 -1.36 -0.74 1.94
C VAL A 32 -0.38 -0.47 0.81
N ALA A 33 -0.61 -1.03 -0.38
CA ALA A 33 0.25 -0.77 -1.55
C ALA A 33 0.28 0.71 -1.94
N MET A 34 -0.88 1.35 -2.02
CA MET A 34 -1.01 2.78 -2.33
C MET A 34 -0.31 3.63 -1.27
N TYR A 35 -0.52 3.32 0.01
CA TYR A 35 0.13 3.99 1.13
C TYR A 35 1.65 3.87 1.05
N LEU A 36 2.19 2.66 0.90
CA LEU A 36 3.64 2.44 0.84
C LEU A 36 4.26 3.14 -0.37
N THR A 37 3.59 3.15 -1.53
CA THR A 37 4.09 3.89 -2.71
C THR A 37 4.17 5.39 -2.42
N HIS A 38 3.16 5.95 -1.74
CA HIS A 38 3.17 7.36 -1.37
C HIS A 38 4.22 7.67 -0.30
N VAL A 39 4.21 6.96 0.82
CA VAL A 39 4.97 7.29 2.04
C VAL A 39 6.45 6.90 1.94
N VAL A 40 6.76 5.73 1.39
CA VAL A 40 8.16 5.28 1.29
C VAL A 40 8.87 5.92 0.10
N PHE A 41 8.20 6.01 -1.05
CA PHE A 41 8.83 6.45 -2.29
C PHE A 41 8.64 7.94 -2.56
N GLY A 42 7.70 8.61 -1.89
CA GLY A 42 7.40 10.03 -2.10
C GLY A 42 6.58 10.30 -3.37
N VAL A 43 5.95 9.26 -3.93
CA VAL A 43 5.14 9.39 -5.15
C VAL A 43 3.86 10.17 -4.83
N THR A 44 3.47 11.10 -5.69
CA THR A 44 2.26 11.91 -5.43
C THR A 44 0.99 11.05 -5.45
N LEU A 45 -0.05 11.46 -4.70
CA LEU A 45 -1.33 10.73 -4.66
C LEU A 45 -1.95 10.56 -6.06
N THR A 46 -1.77 11.54 -6.95
CA THR A 46 -2.25 11.47 -8.33
C THR A 46 -1.50 10.38 -9.10
N SER A 47 -0.17 10.38 -9.05
CA SER A 47 0.66 9.39 -9.74
C SER A 47 0.45 7.96 -9.20
N VAL A 48 0.21 7.81 -7.89
CA VAL A 48 -0.23 6.52 -7.32
C VAL A 48 -1.60 6.13 -7.87
N GLY A 49 -2.52 7.10 -8.02
CA GLY A 49 -3.82 6.87 -8.64
C GLY A 49 -3.68 6.33 -10.07
N ASP A 50 -2.85 6.97 -10.89
CA ASP A 50 -2.54 6.55 -12.25
C ASP A 50 -1.93 5.14 -12.28
N GLU A 51 -0.97 4.85 -11.39
CA GLU A 51 -0.38 3.51 -11.28
C GLU A 51 -1.43 2.45 -10.92
N PHE A 52 -2.37 2.73 -10.02
CA PHE A 52 -3.36 1.75 -9.56
C PHE A 52 -4.70 1.81 -10.29
N GLY A 53 -4.83 2.67 -11.32
CA GLY A 53 -6.09 2.88 -12.04
C GLY A 53 -7.22 3.42 -11.16
N ARG A 54 -6.89 4.32 -10.21
CA ARG A 54 -7.83 4.88 -9.23
C ARG A 54 -7.76 6.40 -9.20
N ASP A 55 -8.87 7.02 -8.80
CA ASP A 55 -8.91 8.46 -8.58
C ASP A 55 -8.01 8.87 -7.39
N ARG A 56 -7.41 10.07 -7.47
CA ARG A 56 -6.59 10.65 -6.38
C ARG A 56 -7.30 10.59 -5.02
N SER A 57 -8.61 10.83 -4.97
CA SER A 57 -9.39 10.75 -3.73
C SER A 57 -9.45 9.33 -3.15
N THR A 58 -9.42 8.30 -3.99
CA THR A 58 -9.35 6.90 -3.55
C THR A 58 -8.01 6.62 -2.87
N VAL A 59 -6.91 7.13 -3.43
CA VAL A 59 -5.57 7.01 -2.83
C VAL A 59 -5.50 7.77 -1.51
N SER A 60 -6.06 8.98 -1.45
CA SER A 60 -6.15 9.76 -0.21
C SER A 60 -6.94 9.02 0.87
N HIS A 61 -8.09 8.44 0.51
CA HIS A 61 -8.89 7.61 1.41
C HIS A 61 -8.13 6.38 1.89
N ALA A 62 -7.41 5.69 0.99
CA ALA A 62 -6.58 4.55 1.31
C ALA A 62 -5.49 4.92 2.33
N CYS A 63 -4.76 6.02 2.10
CA CYS A 63 -3.71 6.47 3.02
C CYS A 63 -4.29 6.77 4.41
N ARG A 64 -5.41 7.51 4.48
CA ARG A 64 -6.07 7.81 5.75
C ARG A 64 -6.52 6.54 6.49
N LYS A 65 -7.02 5.55 5.75
CA LYS A 65 -7.47 4.28 6.34
C LYS A 65 -6.31 3.44 6.86
N VAL A 66 -5.17 3.44 6.17
CA VAL A 66 -3.95 2.78 6.66
C VAL A 66 -3.45 3.46 7.93
N GLU A 67 -3.42 4.80 7.98
CA GLU A 67 -2.97 5.50 9.19
C GLU A 67 -3.89 5.31 10.38
N TRP A 68 -5.21 5.25 10.18
CA TRP A 68 -6.11 4.86 11.26
C TRP A 68 -5.92 3.41 11.71
N SER A 69 -5.46 2.53 10.83
CA SER A 69 -5.21 1.13 11.20
C SER A 69 -3.93 0.97 12.03
N ARG A 70 -3.01 1.95 12.01
CA ARG A 70 -1.78 1.96 12.82
C ARG A 70 -2.03 2.12 14.32
N ASP A 71 -3.25 2.46 14.74
CA ASP A 71 -3.62 2.42 16.17
C ASP A 71 -3.57 0.98 16.72
N ASP A 72 -3.65 -0.04 15.85
CA ASP A 72 -3.39 -1.44 16.21
C ASP A 72 -1.88 -1.74 16.17
N VAL A 73 -1.33 -2.14 17.32
CA VAL A 73 0.11 -2.38 17.49
C VAL A 73 0.63 -3.48 16.57
N VAL A 74 -0.16 -4.52 16.29
CA VAL A 74 0.27 -5.63 15.43
C VAL A 74 0.38 -5.16 13.99
N PHE A 75 -0.59 -4.40 13.52
CA PHE A 75 -0.57 -3.79 12.19
C PHE A 75 0.54 -2.75 12.05
N ASP A 76 0.76 -1.91 13.06
CA ASP A 76 1.81 -0.90 13.04
C ASP A 76 3.20 -1.52 12.94
N GLN A 77 3.46 -2.60 13.70
CA GLN A 77 4.70 -3.37 13.61
C GLN A 77 4.89 -4.02 12.25
N LEU A 78 3.82 -4.62 11.70
CA LEU A 78 3.84 -5.17 10.34
C LEU A 78 4.23 -4.09 9.34
N LEU A 79 3.53 -2.95 9.37
CA LEU A 79 3.73 -1.87 8.40
C LEU A 79 5.12 -1.25 8.53
N SER A 80 5.61 -1.03 9.76
CA SER A 80 6.97 -0.56 10.03
C SER A 80 8.04 -1.51 9.49
N ARG A 81 7.84 -2.83 9.61
CA ARG A 81 8.71 -3.83 8.98
C ARG A 81 8.71 -3.71 7.45
N LEU A 82 7.54 -3.56 6.84
CA LEU A 82 7.42 -3.43 5.39
C LEU A 82 8.10 -2.14 4.88
N GLU A 83 7.91 -1.03 5.58
CA GLU A 83 8.59 0.23 5.26
C GLU A 83 10.11 0.10 5.31
N TRP A 84 10.63 -0.51 6.37
CA TRP A 84 12.07 -0.73 6.52
C TRP A 84 12.63 -1.58 5.37
N GLN A 85 11.95 -2.69 5.02
CA GLN A 85 12.35 -3.54 3.90
C GLN A 85 12.37 -2.78 2.57
N LEU A 86 11.38 -1.92 2.33
CA LEU A 86 11.30 -1.12 1.11
C LEU A 86 12.35 -0.01 1.05
N ARG A 87 12.59 0.70 2.17
CA ARG A 87 13.65 1.73 2.26
C ARG A 87 15.02 1.13 1.99
N ALA A 88 15.33 0.00 2.65
CA ALA A 88 16.57 -0.74 2.44
C ALA A 88 16.77 -1.17 0.98
N ALA A 89 15.71 -1.62 0.29
CA ALA A 89 15.78 -2.01 -1.12
C ALA A 89 16.01 -0.83 -2.09
N THR A 90 15.71 0.41 -1.66
CA THR A 90 15.83 1.62 -2.50
C THR A 90 17.12 2.39 -2.29
N GLY A 91 17.96 2.01 -1.32
CA GLY A 91 19.15 2.78 -0.95
C GLY A 91 18.83 4.14 -0.33
N LYS A 92 17.57 4.43 0.02
CA LYS A 92 17.22 5.57 0.87
C LYS A 92 17.56 5.19 2.30
N GLU A 93 18.66 5.74 2.82
CA GLU A 93 19.18 5.44 4.15
C GLU A 93 18.16 5.70 5.26
N VAL A 94 18.26 4.89 6.32
CA VAL A 94 17.48 4.93 7.56
C VAL A 94 17.97 6.03 8.50
#